data_AF-A0A1H6TBY7-F1
#
_entry.id   AF-A0A1H6TBY7-F1
#
_cell.length_a   1.000
_cell.length_b   1.000
_cell.length_c   1.000
_cell.angle_alpha   90.00
_cell.angle_beta   90.00
_cell.angle_gamma   90.00
#
_symmetry.space_group_name_H-M   'P 1'
#
loop_
_entity.id
_entity.type
_entity.pdbx_description
1 polymer ?
#
loop_
_entity_poly.entity_id
_entity_poly.type
_entity_poly.pdbx_seq_one_letter_code
_entity_poly.pdbx_strand_id
1 'polypeptide(L)' 'MTQELVDKVRAYVAERRSQIDESEDSRQASIDHLKEIGYFDESGKVTERYRGGIPNHHQPVKHTA' A
#
# COMPACT_ATOMS: atom_id res chain seq x y z
N MET A 1 -0.77 -5.80 -20.79
CA MET A 1 0.19 -5.62 -19.68
C MET A 1 1.58 -5.58 -20.30
N THR A 2 2.35 -4.49 -20.14
CA THR A 2 3.69 -4.32 -20.73
C THR A 2 4.78 -4.62 -19.70
N GLN A 3 5.99 -4.98 -20.13
CA GLN A 3 7.13 -5.24 -19.23
C GLN A 3 7.39 -4.05 -18.29
N GLU A 4 7.29 -2.83 -18.81
CA GLU A 4 7.43 -1.60 -18.02
C GLU A 4 6.39 -1.48 -16.90
N LEU A 5 5.15 -1.91 -17.12
CA LEU A 5 4.11 -1.94 -16.09
C LEU A 5 4.40 -3.03 -15.05
N VAL A 6 4.93 -4.18 -15.47
CA VAL A 6 5.34 -5.26 -14.55
C VAL A 6 6.50 -4.81 -13.67
N ASP A 7 7.50 -4.12 -14.22
CA ASP A 7 8.62 -3.59 -13.44
C ASP A 7 8.18 -2.51 -12.45
N LYS A 8 7.25 -1.63 -12.83
CA LYS A 8 6.64 -0.66 -11.91
C LYS A 8 5.90 -1.34 -10.76
N VAL A 9 5.12 -2.38 -11.05
CA VAL A 9 4.43 -3.19 -10.02
C VAL A 9 5.44 -3.87 -9.10
N ARG A 10 6.50 -4.46 -9.66
CA ARG A 10 7.53 -5.17 -8.89
C ARG A 10 8.29 -4.21 -7.97
N ALA A 11 8.69 -3.05 -8.47
CA ALA A 11 9.37 -2.03 -7.68
C ALA A 11 8.48 -1.54 -6.52
N TYR A 12 7.22 -1.25 -6.81
CA TYR A 12 6.24 -0.85 -5.81
C TYR A 12 6.04 -1.91 -4.70
N VAL A 13 5.86 -3.18 -5.08
CA VAL A 13 5.70 -4.27 -4.10
C VAL A 13 6.97 -4.47 -3.27
N ALA A 14 8.15 -4.38 -3.88
CA ALA A 14 9.42 -4.52 -3.18
C ALA A 14 9.61 -3.41 -2.12
N GLU A 15 9.32 -2.17 -2.48
CA GLU A 15 9.41 -1.03 -1.56
C GLU A 15 8.44 -1.17 -0.38
N ARG A 16 7.17 -1.48 -0.65
CA ARG A 16 6.16 -1.63 0.42
C ARG A 16 6.47 -2.80 1.34
N ARG A 17 7.01 -3.90 0.79
CA ARG A 17 7.44 -5.03 1.60
C ARG A 17 8.60 -4.65 2.53
N SER A 18 9.58 -3.87 2.06
CA SER A 18 10.66 -3.36 2.92
C SER A 18 10.09 -2.53 4.07
N GLN A 19 9.22 -1.56 3.77
CA GLN A 19 8.62 -0.69 4.78
C GLN A 19 7.83 -1.46 5.85
N ILE A 20 7.12 -2.51 5.45
CA ILE A 20 6.34 -3.37 6.36
C ILE A 20 7.27 -4.25 7.22
N ASP A 21 8.34 -4.78 6.64
CA ASP A 21 9.31 -5.64 7.34
C ASP A 21 10.17 -4.85 8.34
N GLU A 22 10.49 -3.59 8.00
CA GLU A 22 11.23 -2.66 8.86
C GLU A 22 10.35 -2.01 9.95
N SER A 23 9.03 -2.17 9.88
CA SER A 23 8.10 -1.65 10.89
C SER A 23 8.05 -2.54 12.13
N GLU A 24 7.96 -1.94 13.33
CA GLU A 24 7.83 -2.67 14.59
C GLU A 24 6.55 -3.52 14.66
N ASP A 25 5.47 -3.06 14.01
CA ASP A 25 4.23 -3.82 13.83
C ASP A 25 3.89 -3.95 12.34
N SER A 26 4.42 -5.00 11.71
CA SER A 26 4.20 -5.29 10.29
C SER A 26 2.72 -5.47 9.93
N ARG A 27 1.89 -5.91 10.89
CA ARG A 27 0.46 -6.09 10.68
C ARG A 27 -0.23 -4.74 10.56
N GLN A 28 0.06 -3.82 11.46
CA GLN A 28 -0.49 -2.47 11.44
C GLN A 28 -0.02 -1.71 10.20
N ALA A 29 1.27 -1.79 9.85
CA ALA A 29 1.81 -1.19 8.63
C ALA A 29 1.09 -1.68 7.34
N SER A 30 0.74 -2.97 7.30
CA SER A 30 -0.04 -3.53 6.19
C SER A 30 -1.48 -3.00 6.16
N ILE A 31 -2.12 -2.84 7.32
CA ILE A 31 -3.48 -2.29 7.41
C ILE A 31 -3.51 -0.82 7.00
N ASP A 32 -2.55 -0.03 7.44
CA ASP A 32 -2.42 1.38 7.04
C ASP A 32 -2.17 1.51 5.55
N HIS A 33 -1.35 0.63 4.97
CA HIS A 33 -1.18 0.58 3.53
C HIS A 33 -2.50 0.29 2.79
N LEU A 34 -3.25 -0.70 3.25
CA LEU A 34 -4.53 -1.07 2.64
C LEU A 34 -5.59 0.03 2.80
N LYS A 35 -5.54 0.83 3.87
CA LYS A 35 -6.35 2.05 4.00
C LYS A 35 -5.92 3.13 3.01
N GLU A 36 -4.62 3.36 2.84
CA GLU A 36 -4.06 4.37 1.92
C GLU A 36 -4.51 4.14 0.47
N ILE A 37 -4.46 2.89 -0.01
CA ILE A 37 -4.90 2.56 -1.38
C ILE A 37 -6.42 2.48 -1.50
N GLY A 38 -7.16 2.75 -0.42
CA GLY A 38 -8.61 2.69 -0.36
C GLY A 38 -9.18 1.28 -0.41
N TYR A 39 -8.36 0.26 -0.12
CA TYR A 39 -8.84 -1.12 0.01
C TYR A 39 -9.63 -1.29 1.31
N PHE A 40 -9.18 -0.66 2.40
CA PHE A 40 -9.92 -0.55 3.65
C PHE A 40 -10.45 0.87 3.89
N ASP A 41 -11.62 0.95 4.52
CA ASP A 41 -12.17 2.16 5.09
C ASP A 41 -11.47 2.50 6.44
N GLU A 42 -11.70 3.69 7.00
CA GLU A 42 -11.18 4.09 8.32
C GLU A 42 -11.56 3.10 9.42
N SER A 43 -12.72 2.46 9.26
CA SER A 43 -13.23 1.39 10.16
C SER A 43 -12.56 0.02 9.97
N GLY A 44 -11.62 -0.13 9.02
CA GLY A 44 -10.95 -1.40 8.71
C GLY A 44 -11.79 -2.41 7.91
N LYS A 45 -12.91 -1.97 7.32
CA LYS A 45 -13.76 -2.78 6.45
C LYS A 45 -13.33 -2.63 4.99
N VAL A 46 -13.44 -3.70 4.20
CA VAL A 46 -13.15 -3.66 2.75
C VAL A 46 -14.10 -2.66 2.08
N THR A 47 -13.56 -1.70 1.33
CA THR A 47 -14.40 -0.77 0.58
C THR A 47 -14.94 -1.47 -0.66
N GLU A 48 -16.25 -1.36 -0.91
CA GLU A 48 -16.88 -1.85 -2.16
C GLU A 48 -16.39 -1.09 -3.41
N ARG A 49 -15.58 -0.04 -3.23
CA ARG A 49 -15.11 0.88 -4.28
C ARG A 49 -13.69 0.65 -4.74
N TYR A 50 -12.94 -0.30 -4.16
CA TYR A 50 -11.58 -0.58 -4.60
C TYR A 50 -11.58 -1.14 -6.03
N ARG A 51 -11.33 -0.26 -7.01
CA ARG A 51 -11.31 -0.59 -8.45
C ARG A 51 -9.99 -1.18 -8.95
N GLY A 52 -9.02 -1.41 -8.06
CA GLY A 52 -7.73 -2.02 -8.39
C GLY A 52 -6.82 -1.08 -9.18
N GLY A 53 -5.70 -0.68 -8.57
CA GLY A 53 -4.67 0.09 -9.24
C GLY A 53 -3.54 0.47 -8.29
N ILE A 54 -2.32 0.57 -8.81
CA ILE A 54 -1.20 1.16 -8.06
C ILE A 54 -1.41 2.67 -8.06
N PRO A 55 -1.46 3.33 -6.89
CA PRO A 55 -1.59 4.78 -6.84
C PRO A 55 -0.42 5.44 -7.58
N ASN A 56 -0.73 6.36 -8.50
CA ASN A 56 0.27 7.11 -9.26
C ASN A 56 1.00 8.18 -8.42
N HIS A 57 0.56 8.40 -7.18
CA HIS A 57 1.15 9.37 -6.25
C HIS A 57 1.63 8.63 -5.00
N HIS A 58 2.94 8.48 -4.86
CA HIS A 58 3.58 8.25 -3.57
C HIS A 58 3.32 9.48 -2.70
N GLN A 59 2.28 9.46 -1.88
CA GLN A 59 2.24 10.34 -0.71
C GLN A 59 2.88 9.58 0.45
N PRO A 60 4.08 9.99 0.91
CA PRO A 60 4.67 9.38 2.09
C PRO A 60 3.81 9.71 3.31
N VAL A 61 3.18 8.69 3.89
CA VAL A 61 2.53 8.81 5.20
C VAL A 61 3.63 8.99 6.25
N LYS A 62 3.58 10.13 6.95
CA LYS A 62 4.40 10.36 8.14
C LYS A 62 3.86 9.47 9.25
N HIS A 63 4.65 8.49 9.66
CA HIS A 63 4.42 7.76 10.90
C HIS A 63 4.63 8.75 12.06
N THR A 64 3.56 9.16 12.73
CA THR A 64 3.65 9.74 14.07
C THR A 64 3.74 8.61 15.08
N ALA A 65 4.78 8.69 15.91
CA ALA A 65 5.15 7.76 16.97
C ALA A 65 4.07 7.53 18.04
#